data_AF-A0AAE0IKQ1-F1
#
_entry.id   AF-A0AAE0IKQ1-F1
#
_cell.length_a   1.000
_cell.length_b   1.000
_cell.length_c   1.000
_cell.angle_alpha   90.00
_cell.angle_beta   90.00
_cell.angle_gamma   90.00
#
_symmetry.space_group_name_H-M   'P 1'
#
loop_
_entity.id
_entity.type
_entity.pdbx_description
1 polymer ?
#
loop_
_entity_poly.entity_id
_entity_poly.type
_entity_poly.pdbx_seq_one_letter_code
_entity_poly.pdbx_strand_id
1 'polypeptide(L)'
;MVLRDNLFAEMPFADWEAAMGPKVQGIWNLHNALLHADGKLHTPLDLFILMDSTSCILGHQGQANYTAANTFLDSAVQFRHAQGMPASCLDLSVVSDVGYVSERKACSTG
;
A
#
# COMPACT_ATOMS: atom_id res chain seq x y z
N MET A 1 -7.36 1.34 3.23
CA MET A 1 -7.14 0.35 2.16
C MET A 1 -8.46 0.15 1.44
N VAL A 2 -8.47 0.15 0.11
CA VAL A 2 -9.66 -0.12 -0.71
C VAL A 2 -9.31 -1.28 -1.63
N LEU A 3 -10.17 -2.31 -1.68
CA LEU A 3 -10.00 -3.47 -2.54
C LEU A 3 -11.06 -3.46 -3.64
N ARG A 4 -10.62 -3.64 -4.88
CA ARG A 4 -11.44 -3.65 -6.09
C ARG A 4 -10.92 -4.73 -7.02
N ASP A 5 -11.13 -5.97 -6.60
CA ASP A 5 -10.54 -7.12 -7.25
C ASP A 5 -11.30 -7.41 -8.55
N ASN A 6 -10.59 -7.46 -9.67
CA ASN A 6 -11.11 -7.82 -10.98
C ASN A 6 -9.97 -8.30 -11.89
N LEU A 7 -10.28 -9.16 -12.87
CA LEU A 7 -9.31 -9.52 -13.90
C LEU A 7 -8.79 -8.25 -14.56
N PHE A 8 -7.47 -8.16 -14.76
CA PHE A 8 -6.86 -6.95 -15.29
C PHE A 8 -7.47 -6.51 -16.64
N ALA A 9 -7.78 -7.47 -17.50
CA ALA A 9 -8.39 -7.20 -18.80
C ALA A 9 -9.81 -6.60 -18.72
N GLU A 10 -10.50 -6.81 -17.60
CA GLU A 10 -11.88 -6.37 -17.36
C GLU A 10 -11.97 -5.26 -16.31
N MET A 11 -10.82 -4.82 -15.76
CA MET A 11 -10.77 -3.88 -14.66
C MET A 11 -11.13 -2.47 -15.12
N PRO A 12 -12.24 -1.89 -14.62
CA PRO A 12 -12.55 -0.50 -14.91
C PRO A 12 -11.45 0.41 -14.36
N PHE A 13 -11.13 1.47 -15.09
CA PHE A 13 -10.13 2.43 -14.65
C PHE A 13 -10.46 3.05 -13.27
N ALA A 14 -11.74 3.27 -12.98
CA ALA A 14 -12.19 3.76 -11.68
C ALA A 14 -11.84 2.80 -10.52
N ASP A 15 -11.89 1.48 -10.75
CA ASP A 15 -11.51 0.47 -9.75
C ASP A 15 -10.00 0.42 -9.53
N TRP A 16 -9.23 0.65 -10.60
CA TRP A 16 -7.78 0.84 -10.51
C TRP A 16 -7.44 2.07 -9.66
N GLU A 17 -7.99 3.24 -9.99
CA GLU A 17 -7.75 4.49 -9.26
C GLU A 17 -8.15 4.39 -7.79
N ALA A 18 -9.31 3.78 -7.52
CA ALA A 18 -9.84 3.62 -6.16
C ALA A 18 -8.90 2.78 -5.27
N ALA A 19 -8.31 1.71 -5.81
CA ALA A 19 -7.36 0.87 -5.06
C ALA A 19 -6.00 1.54 -4.89
N MET A 20 -5.52 2.27 -5.90
CA MET A 20 -4.22 2.96 -5.90
C MET A 20 -4.19 4.17 -4.96
N GLY A 21 -5.25 4.99 -4.99
CA GLY A 21 -5.28 6.31 -4.33
C GLY A 21 -4.84 6.32 -2.86
N PRO A 22 -5.41 5.45 -1.99
CA PRO A 22 -5.06 5.44 -0.57
C PRO A 22 -3.58 5.16 -0.29
N LYS A 23 -2.91 4.36 -1.12
CA LYS A 23 -1.50 4.00 -0.94
C LYS A 23 -0.59 5.00 -1.64
N VAL A 24 -0.82 5.24 -2.93
CA VAL A 24 0.05 6.12 -3.74
C VAL A 24 -0.10 7.57 -3.32
N GLN A 25 -1.30 8.14 -3.46
CA GLN A 25 -1.53 9.54 -3.13
C GLN A 25 -1.44 9.77 -1.63
N GLY A 26 -1.92 8.82 -0.82
CA GLY A 26 -1.83 8.91 0.64
C GLY A 26 -0.40 9.09 1.15
N ILE A 27 0.55 8.34 0.58
CA ILE A 27 1.96 8.44 0.99
C ILE A 27 2.62 9.68 0.41
N TRP A 28 2.29 10.05 -0.82
CA TRP A 28 2.82 11.30 -1.37
C TRP A 28 2.39 12.50 -0.52
N ASN A 29 1.13 12.52 -0.09
CA ASN A 29 0.62 13.53 0.82
C ASN A 29 1.38 13.51 2.16
N LEU A 30 1.57 12.33 2.76
CA LEU A 30 2.28 12.21 4.03
C LEU A 30 3.75 12.62 3.90
N HIS A 31 4.43 12.23 2.82
CA HIS A 31 5.80 12.64 2.54
C HIS A 31 5.89 14.17 2.46
N ASN A 32 5.07 14.81 1.64
CA ASN A 32 5.11 16.27 1.45
C ASN A 32 4.73 17.04 2.72
N ALA A 33 3.76 16.55 3.50
CA ALA A 33 3.36 17.17 4.76
C ALA A 33 4.48 17.14 5.81
N LEU A 34 5.45 16.24 5.67
CA LEU A 34 6.60 16.13 6.57
C LEU A 34 7.79 17.00 6.15
N LEU A 35 7.77 17.64 4.98
CA LEU A 35 8.90 18.40 4.45
C LEU A 35 8.78 19.91 4.67
N HIS A 36 9.93 20.56 4.82
CA HIS A 36 10.15 21.98 4.62
C HIS A 36 10.29 22.31 3.14
N ALA A 37 10.27 23.61 2.82
CA ALA A 37 10.49 24.11 1.46
C ALA A 37 11.86 23.73 0.87
N ASP A 38 12.85 23.40 1.70
CA ASP A 38 14.19 22.97 1.28
C ASP A 38 14.30 21.44 1.08
N GLY A 39 13.19 20.71 1.20
CA GLY A 39 13.14 19.25 1.02
C GLY A 39 13.64 18.44 2.22
N LYS A 40 13.88 19.08 3.38
CA LYS A 40 14.22 18.37 4.63
C LYS A 40 13.01 18.17 5.51
N LEU A 41 13.05 17.18 6.40
CA LEU A 41 11.97 16.98 7.36
C LEU A 41 11.85 18.18 8.31
N HIS A 42 10.62 18.59 8.61
CA HIS A 42 10.39 19.69 9.57
C HIS A 42 10.72 19.32 11.00
N THR A 43 10.71 18.03 11.33
CA THR A 43 11.10 17.46 12.61
C THR A 43 11.75 16.11 12.36
N PRO A 44 12.82 15.74 13.09
CA PRO A 44 13.39 14.40 12.98
C PRO A 44 12.32 13.36 13.29
N LEU A 45 12.18 12.39 12.39
CA LEU A 45 11.21 11.32 12.51
C LEU A 45 11.96 10.04 12.92
N ASP A 46 11.46 9.33 13.93
CA ASP A 46 12.08 8.07 14.33
C ASP A 46 11.56 6.89 13.48
N LEU A 47 10.28 6.92 13.11
CA LEU A 47 9.60 5.83 12.42
C LEU A 47 8.69 6.34 11.29
N PHE A 48 8.79 5.71 10.13
CA PHE A 48 7.86 5.86 9.02
C PHE A 48 7.55 4.47 8.47
N ILE A 49 6.44 3.89 8.90
CA ILE A 49 6.11 2.49 8.62
C ILE A 49 4.97 2.44 7.61
N LEU A 50 5.20 1.74 6.51
CA LEU A 50 4.21 1.43 5.50
C LEU A 50 3.78 -0.03 5.62
N MET A 51 2.50 -0.28 5.45
CA MET A 51 1.91 -1.61 5.48
C MET A 51 1.69 -2.10 4.06
N ASP A 52 2.39 -3.17 3.73
CA ASP A 52 2.23 -3.88 2.48
C ASP A 52 1.75 -5.33 2.67
N SER A 53 1.63 -6.08 1.56
CA SER A 53 1.13 -7.44 1.51
C SER A 53 2.03 -8.34 0.67
N THR A 54 2.21 -9.58 1.09
CA THR A 54 2.96 -10.60 0.32
C THR A 54 2.38 -10.87 -1.08
N SER A 55 1.15 -10.41 -1.36
CA SER A 55 0.52 -10.45 -2.68
C SER A 55 1.32 -9.74 -3.79
N CYS A 56 2.32 -8.93 -3.42
CA CYS A 56 3.19 -8.22 -4.36
C CYS A 56 4.28 -9.10 -4.94
N ILE A 57 4.73 -10.06 -4.15
CA ILE A 57 5.81 -10.98 -4.50
C ILE A 57 5.25 -12.20 -5.22
N LEU A 58 4.14 -12.75 -4.73
CA LEU A 58 3.53 -13.96 -5.29
C LEU A 58 2.52 -13.67 -6.40
N GLY A 59 1.97 -12.46 -6.44
CA GLY A 59 0.85 -12.12 -7.29
C GLY A 59 -0.46 -12.79 -6.84
N HIS A 60 -1.59 -12.13 -7.08
CA HIS A 60 -2.89 -12.75 -6.89
C HIS A 60 -3.81 -12.37 -8.05
N GLN A 61 -4.43 -13.38 -8.66
CA GLN A 61 -5.32 -13.17 -9.78
C GLN A 61 -6.49 -12.27 -9.36
N GLY A 62 -6.73 -11.21 -10.12
CA GLY A 62 -7.74 -10.21 -9.80
C GLY A 62 -7.23 -9.01 -8.99
N GLN A 63 -6.00 -9.05 -8.47
CA GLN A 63 -5.48 -8.00 -7.58
C GLN A 63 -4.35 -7.17 -8.21
N ALA A 64 -4.37 -7.00 -9.53
CA ALA A 64 -3.33 -6.24 -10.25
C ALA A 64 -3.20 -4.79 -9.75
N ASN A 65 -4.33 -4.11 -9.48
CA ASN A 65 -4.35 -2.77 -8.89
C ASN A 65 -3.78 -2.73 -7.47
N TYR A 66 -4.13 -3.70 -6.63
CA TYR A 66 -3.65 -3.81 -5.26
C TYR A 66 -2.15 -4.10 -5.21
N THR A 67 -1.68 -5.09 -5.96
CA THR A 67 -0.25 -5.42 -6.11
C THR A 67 0.53 -4.22 -6.66
N ALA A 68 0.02 -3.48 -7.64
CA ALA A 68 0.70 -2.28 -8.14
C ALA A 68 0.79 -1.16 -7.08
N ALA A 69 -0.30 -0.90 -6.35
CA ALA A 69 -0.35 0.11 -5.30
C ALA A 69 0.64 -0.19 -4.16
N ASN A 70 0.83 -1.47 -3.93
CA ASN A 70 1.71 -2.02 -2.93
C ASN A 70 3.18 -2.00 -3.35
N THR A 71 3.52 -2.42 -4.57
CA THR A 71 4.89 -2.29 -5.10
C THR A 71 5.35 -0.83 -5.13
N PHE A 72 4.42 0.11 -5.33
CA PHE A 72 4.74 1.53 -5.16
C PHE A 72 5.25 1.85 -3.74
N LEU A 73 4.70 1.23 -2.70
CA LEU A 73 5.15 1.41 -1.31
C LEU A 73 6.62 1.06 -1.15
N ASP A 74 7.04 -0.07 -1.71
CA ASP A 74 8.44 -0.51 -1.66
C ASP A 74 9.36 0.49 -2.35
N SER A 75 8.94 0.98 -3.52
CA SER A 75 9.69 2.03 -4.24
C SER A 75 9.72 3.35 -3.46
N ALA A 76 8.66 3.69 -2.74
CA ALA A 76 8.59 4.91 -1.93
C ALA A 76 9.53 4.83 -0.73
N VAL A 77 9.72 3.64 -0.14
CA VAL A 77 10.74 3.41 0.88
C VAL A 77 12.13 3.64 0.30
N GLN A 78 12.45 3.05 -0.85
CA GLN A 78 13.74 3.25 -1.52
C GLN A 78 13.99 4.73 -1.86
N PHE A 79 12.98 5.44 -2.35
CA PHE A 79 13.04 6.87 -2.64
C PHE A 79 13.33 7.72 -1.39
N ARG A 80 12.70 7.40 -0.25
CA ARG A 80 12.97 8.08 1.03
C ARG A 80 14.38 7.78 1.54
N HIS A 81 14.83 6.52 1.45
CA HIS A 81 16.20 6.14 1.83
C HIS A 81 17.26 6.86 1.00
N ALA A 82 17.05 7.02 -0.30
CA ALA A 82 17.95 7.77 -1.18
C ALA A 82 18.12 9.25 -0.76
N GLN A 83 17.17 9.79 0.00
CA GLN A 83 17.20 11.13 0.56
C GLN A 83 17.63 11.14 2.05
N GLY A 84 18.10 10.02 2.58
CA GLY A 84 18.50 9.89 3.98
C GLY A 84 17.33 9.95 4.97
N MET A 85 16.09 9.73 4.51
CA MET A 85 14.90 9.78 5.35
C MET A 85 14.51 8.38 5.84
N PRO A 86 14.00 8.25 7.08
CA PRO A 86 13.50 6.98 7.60
C PRO A 86 12.27 6.54 6.82
N ALA A 87 12.22 5.23 6.55
CA ALA A 87 11.11 4.51 5.96
C ALA A 87 11.28 3.01 6.15
N SER A 88 10.20 2.27 6.35
CA SER A 88 10.20 0.80 6.34
C SER A 88 8.88 0.31 5.80
N CYS A 89 8.91 -0.72 4.95
CA CYS A 89 7.73 -1.42 4.46
C CYS A 89 7.64 -2.76 5.18
N LEU A 90 6.44 -3.17 5.59
CA LEU A 90 6.21 -4.48 6.18
C LEU A 90 5.23 -5.26 5.31
N ASP A 91 5.73 -6.32 4.68
CA ASP A 91 4.97 -7.19 3.80
C ASP A 91 4.21 -8.21 4.64
N LEU A 92 3.00 -7.86 5.05
CA LEU A 92 2.18 -8.73 5.86
C LEU A 92 1.54 -9.81 5.00
N SER A 93 1.58 -11.06 5.48
CA SER A 93 0.74 -12.11 4.93
C SER A 93 -0.68 -11.99 5.52
N VAL A 94 -1.46 -13.07 5.48
CA VAL A 94 -2.81 -13.09 6.04
C VAL A 94 -2.78 -12.73 7.53
N VAL A 95 -3.49 -11.66 7.89
CA VAL A 95 -3.78 -11.32 9.29
C VAL A 95 -5.09 -12.02 9.67
N SER A 96 -4.99 -13.02 10.56
CA SER A 96 -6.09 -13.95 10.87
C SER A 96 -7.10 -13.43 11.89
N ASP A 97 -6.64 -12.62 12.84
CA ASP A 97 -7.43 -12.31 14.04
C ASP A 97 -8.31 -11.06 13.85
N VAL A 98 -7.85 -10.09 13.05
CA VAL A 98 -8.56 -8.83 12.73
C VAL A 98 -8.25 -8.38 11.30
N GLY A 99 -9.20 -7.69 10.66
CA GLY A 99 -9.06 -7.12 9.32
C GLY A 99 -9.86 -7.85 8.23
N TYR A 100 -9.60 -7.49 6.96
CA TYR A 100 -10.46 -7.84 5.82
C TYR A 100 -10.81 -9.33 5.69
N VAL A 101 -9.86 -10.22 5.98
CA VAL A 101 -10.06 -11.68 5.91
C VAL A 101 -10.93 -12.19 7.07
N SER A 102 -10.79 -11.63 8.27
CA SER A 102 -11.59 -12.01 9.44
C SER A 102 -13.06 -11.57 9.32
N GLU A 103 -13.30 -10.43 8.66
CA GLU A 103 -14.64 -9.83 8.49
C GLU A 103 -15.44 -10.49 7.36
N ARG A 104 -14.75 -11.13 6.41
CA ARG A 104 -15.37 -11.96 5.37
C ARG A 104 -15.22 -13.43 5.73
N LYS A 105 -16.05 -13.91 6.67
CA LYS A 105 -16.20 -15.36 6.89
C LYS A 105 -16.46 -16.05 5.54
N ALA A 106 -15.65 -17.06 5.22
CA ALA A 106 -15.99 -18.00 4.16
C ALA A 106 -17.42 -18.49 4.43
N CYS A 107 -18.30 -18.33 3.44
CA CYS A 107 -19.61 -18.93 3.50
C CYS A 107 -19.40 -20.44 3.56
N SER A 108 -19.49 -21.02 4.76
CA SER A 108 -19.52 -22.47 4.95
C SER A 108 -20.89 -22.92 4.46
N THR A 109 -20.98 -23.31 3.19
CA THR A 109 -22.11 -24.10 2.71
C THR A 109 -22.02 -25.47 3.38
N GLY A 110 -22.83 -25.65 4.43
CA GLY A 110 -23.23 -26.97 4.91
C GLY A 110 -24.29 -27.60 4.01
#